data_AF-A0A455UEZ6-F1
#
_entry.id   AF-A0A455UEZ6-F1
#
_cell.length_a   1.000
_cell.length_b   1.000
_cell.length_c   1.000
_cell.angle_alpha   90.00
_cell.angle_beta   90.00
_cell.angle_gamma   90.00
#
_symmetry.space_group_name_H-M   'P 1'
#
loop_
_entity.id
_entity.type
_entity.pdbx_description
1 polymer ?
#
loop_
_entity_poly.entity_id
_entity_poly.type
_entity_poly.pdbx_seq_one_letter_code
_entity_poly.pdbx_strand_id
1 'polypeptide(L)'
;MCPPISVLAFRAFAPRWGTGPHRDGWGIAFYEEGGYRDFRDPHPSVDSPIARLICDYPIKSHVVISHIRQANVGGVRLANTHPFTREMWGRPWCYAHNGQLSGWESLALGNYTPVGNTDSEHAFAGYWES
;
A
#
# COMPACT_ATOMS: atom_id res chain seq x y z
N MET A 1 23.31 8.38 12.93
CA MET A 1 22.15 7.48 13.07
C MET A 1 20.92 8.25 12.60
N CYS A 2 20.24 7.78 11.56
CA CYS A 2 18.98 8.38 11.14
C CYS A 2 17.92 8.02 12.20
N PRO A 3 17.15 8.97 12.77
CA PRO A 3 16.10 8.63 13.72
C PRO A 3 15.09 7.67 13.05
N PRO A 4 14.59 6.64 13.75
CA PRO A 4 13.60 5.72 13.20
C PRO A 4 12.37 6.52 12.75
N ILE A 5 11.89 6.25 11.52
CA ILE A 5 10.65 6.82 11.01
C ILE A 5 9.54 6.19 11.84
N SER A 6 9.03 6.97 12.78
CA SER A 6 8.03 6.54 13.73
C SER A 6 6.64 6.63 13.11
N VAL A 7 5.73 5.77 13.59
CA VAL A 7 4.26 5.81 13.40
C VAL A 7 3.64 7.21 13.63
N LEU A 8 4.41 8.15 14.18
CA LEU A 8 4.05 9.56 14.34
C LEU A 8 3.51 10.19 13.04
N ALA A 9 4.08 9.87 11.87
CA ALA A 9 3.56 10.36 10.60
C ALA A 9 2.14 9.82 10.34
N PHE A 10 1.93 8.49 10.47
CA PHE A 10 0.61 7.90 10.27
C PHE A 10 -0.45 8.46 11.24
N ARG A 11 -0.13 8.57 12.54
CA ARG A 11 -1.03 9.18 13.54
C ARG A 11 -1.45 10.61 13.19
N ALA A 12 -0.53 11.41 12.68
CA ALA A 12 -0.81 12.81 12.29
C ALA A 12 -1.73 12.93 11.07
N PHE A 13 -1.75 11.88 10.25
CA PHE A 13 -2.38 11.88 8.94
C PHE A 13 -3.66 11.05 8.88
N ALA A 14 -3.77 9.96 9.64
CA ALA A 14 -4.92 9.06 9.66
C ALA A 14 -6.29 9.76 9.80
N PRO A 15 -6.47 10.79 10.66
CA PRO A 15 -7.76 11.50 10.73
C PRO A 15 -8.18 12.20 9.43
N ARG A 16 -7.24 12.49 8.52
CA ARG A 16 -7.48 13.14 7.22
C ARG A 16 -7.69 12.12 6.09
N TRP A 17 -7.34 10.85 6.29
CA TRP A 17 -7.28 9.80 5.26
C TRP A 17 -8.64 9.12 5.05
N GLY A 18 -9.73 9.85 5.31
CA GLY A 18 -11.10 9.33 5.28
C GLY A 18 -12.18 10.41 5.34
N THR A 19 -11.82 11.67 5.61
CA THR A 19 -12.73 12.82 5.63
C THR A 19 -12.76 13.60 4.31
N GLY A 20 -11.96 13.19 3.31
CA GLY A 20 -11.84 13.84 2.00
C GLY A 20 -12.24 12.90 0.84
N PRO A 21 -11.98 13.29 -0.42
CA PRO A 21 -12.33 12.47 -1.59
C PRO A 21 -11.59 11.11 -1.64
N HIS A 22 -10.47 11.00 -0.94
CA HIS A 22 -9.66 9.79 -0.83
C HIS A 22 -10.14 8.93 0.34
N ARG A 23 -11.29 8.26 0.16
CA ARG A 23 -11.95 7.42 1.17
C ARG A 23 -12.01 5.94 0.77
N ASP A 24 -11.40 5.59 -0.36
CA ASP A 24 -11.58 4.29 -1.02
C ASP A 24 -10.50 3.27 -0.62
N GLY A 25 -10.01 3.43 0.61
CA GLY A 25 -9.05 2.56 1.27
C GLY A 25 -7.71 3.24 1.56
N TRP A 26 -6.93 2.57 2.40
CA TRP A 26 -5.58 2.98 2.77
C TRP A 26 -4.73 1.76 3.09
N GLY A 27 -3.42 1.96 3.10
CA GLY A 27 -2.51 0.96 3.62
C GLY A 27 -1.16 1.54 3.99
N ILE A 28 -0.41 0.77 4.76
CA ILE A 28 0.90 1.13 5.26
C ILE A 28 1.76 -0.13 5.41
N ALA A 29 3.02 -0.03 5.04
CA ALA A 29 4.02 -1.09 5.16
C ALA A 29 5.26 -0.58 5.90
N PHE A 30 5.88 -1.48 6.66
CA PHE A 30 7.04 -1.26 7.50
C PHE A 30 8.10 -2.33 7.25
N TYR A 31 9.37 -1.91 7.26
CA TYR A 31 10.53 -2.80 7.30
C TYR A 31 11.26 -2.63 8.63
N GLU A 32 11.17 -3.64 9.50
CA GLU A 32 11.68 -3.61 10.87
C GLU A 32 12.47 -4.89 11.14
N GLU A 33 13.71 -4.75 11.63
CA GLU A 33 14.57 -5.87 12.03
C GLU A 33 14.73 -6.97 10.96
N GLY A 34 14.74 -6.59 9.68
CA GLY A 34 14.82 -7.53 8.54
C GLY A 34 13.49 -8.20 8.17
N GLY A 35 12.43 -7.96 8.93
CA GLY A 35 11.06 -8.36 8.64
C GLY A 35 10.29 -7.33 7.81
N TYR A 36 9.14 -7.77 7.32
CA TYR A 36 8.17 -6.96 6.59
C TYR A 36 6.78 -7.13 7.18
N ARG A 37 6.05 -6.03 7.30
CA ARG A 37 4.65 -6.04 7.74
C ARG A 37 3.89 -4.97 7.01
N ASP A 38 2.72 -5.30 6.48
CA ASP A 38 1.76 -4.34 5.95
C ASP A 38 0.39 -4.49 6.60
N PHE A 39 -0.34 -3.37 6.60
CA PHE A 39 -1.73 -3.29 7.00
C PHE A 39 -2.48 -2.53 5.93
N ARG A 40 -3.64 -3.05 5.54
CA ARG A 40 -4.48 -2.51 4.48
C ARG A 40 -5.93 -2.61 4.87
N ASP A 41 -6.69 -1.57 4.55
CA ASP A 41 -8.13 -1.56 4.73
C ASP A 41 -8.78 -0.85 3.54
N PRO A 42 -9.74 -1.48 2.83
CA PRO A 42 -10.51 -0.80 1.79
C PRO A 42 -11.47 0.25 2.34
N HIS A 43 -11.75 0.25 3.65
CA HIS A 43 -12.59 1.26 4.29
C HIS A 43 -11.79 2.54 4.60
N PRO A 44 -12.47 3.70 4.76
CA PRO A 44 -11.83 4.93 5.21
C PRO A 44 -11.10 4.73 6.54
N SER A 45 -9.94 5.35 6.69
CA SER A 45 -9.11 5.22 7.91
C SER A 45 -9.81 5.69 9.19
N VAL A 46 -10.72 6.66 9.11
CA VAL A 46 -11.49 7.18 10.27
C VAL A 46 -12.39 6.12 10.92
N ASP A 47 -12.91 5.21 10.10
CA ASP A 47 -13.79 4.13 10.52
C ASP A 47 -13.04 2.81 10.71
N SER A 48 -11.75 2.76 10.35
CA SER A 48 -10.95 1.55 10.37
C SER A 48 -10.43 1.21 11.78
N PRO A 49 -10.82 0.05 12.36
CA PRO A 49 -10.23 -0.44 13.59
C PRO A 49 -8.73 -0.72 13.44
N ILE A 50 -8.28 -1.08 12.23
CA ILE A 50 -6.88 -1.33 11.91
C ILE A 50 -6.07 -0.04 12.03
N ALA A 51 -6.62 1.11 11.59
CA ALA A 51 -5.95 2.40 11.74
C ALA A 51 -5.76 2.78 13.21
N ARG A 52 -6.76 2.52 14.06
CA ARG A 52 -6.66 2.74 15.51
C ARG A 52 -5.58 1.85 16.14
N LEU A 53 -5.58 0.56 15.80
CA LEU A 53 -4.57 -0.39 16.26
C LEU A 53 -3.15 0.06 15.91
N ILE A 54 -2.90 0.48 14.65
CA ILE A 54 -1.58 0.92 14.22
C ILE A 54 -1.17 2.18 14.96
N CYS A 55 -2.08 3.14 15.14
CA CYS A 55 -1.79 4.31 15.95
C CYS A 55 -1.28 3.86 17.33
N ASP A 56 -2.01 2.99 18.02
CA ASP A 56 -1.68 2.54 19.39
C ASP A 56 -0.48 1.61 19.50
N TYR A 57 0.09 1.18 18.37
CA TYR A 57 1.24 0.28 18.34
C TYR A 57 2.54 1.03 17.95
N PRO A 58 3.57 1.08 18.83
CA PRO A 58 4.81 1.79 18.55
C PRO A 58 5.72 0.99 17.61
N ILE A 59 5.56 1.17 16.29
CA ILE A 59 6.43 0.57 15.27
C ILE A 59 7.65 1.48 15.02
N LYS A 60 8.85 0.90 15.00
CA LYS A 60 10.08 1.61 14.64
C LYS A 60 10.61 1.04 13.34
N SER A 61 10.40 1.77 12.25
CA SER A 61 10.86 1.34 10.93
C SER A 61 11.89 2.30 10.37
N HIS A 62 12.83 1.77 9.58
CA HIS A 62 13.72 2.60 8.76
C HIS A 62 13.08 2.98 7.42
N VAL A 63 12.09 2.19 6.96
CA VAL A 63 11.38 2.41 5.69
C VAL A 63 9.89 2.24 5.92
N VAL A 64 9.13 3.29 5.63
CA VAL A 64 7.66 3.27 5.73
C VAL A 64 7.09 3.68 4.38
N ILE A 65 6.17 2.88 3.85
CA ILE A 65 5.42 3.21 2.64
C ILE A 65 3.95 3.24 3.02
N SER A 66 3.28 4.37 2.82
CA SER A 66 1.87 4.55 3.15
C SER A 66 1.11 5.14 1.97
N HIS A 67 -0.11 4.69 1.74
CA HIS A 67 -0.91 5.10 0.59
C HIS A 67 -2.39 5.30 0.97
N ILE A 68 -3.00 6.39 0.50
CA ILE A 68 -4.46 6.60 0.53
C ILE A 68 -4.98 6.38 -0.87
N ARG A 69 -6.04 5.61 -0.99
CA ARG A 69 -6.64 5.28 -2.27
C ARG A 69 -7.84 6.19 -2.56
N GLN A 70 -7.90 6.64 -3.80
CA GLN A 70 -9.13 7.04 -4.48
C GLN A 70 -9.32 6.07 -5.64
N ALA A 71 -10.46 5.40 -5.68
CA ALA A 71 -10.70 4.30 -6.61
C ALA A 71 -11.07 4.84 -8.00
N ASN A 72 -10.04 5.16 -8.80
CA ASN A 72 -10.23 5.52 -10.21
C ASN A 72 -10.33 4.28 -11.12
N VAL A 73 -9.53 3.24 -10.83
CA VAL A 73 -9.53 1.94 -11.52
C VAL A 73 -9.70 0.81 -10.50
N GLY A 74 -10.59 -0.14 -10.81
CA GLY A 74 -10.97 -1.25 -9.96
C GLY A 74 -11.86 -0.84 -8.77
N GLY A 75 -12.73 -1.76 -8.33
CA GLY A 75 -13.65 -1.49 -7.21
C GLY A 75 -12.95 -1.28 -5.86
N VAL A 76 -13.71 -0.85 -4.84
CA VAL A 76 -13.24 -0.74 -3.45
C VAL A 76 -13.20 -2.13 -2.81
N ARG A 77 -12.01 -2.74 -2.78
CA ARG A 77 -11.76 -4.07 -2.17
C ARG A 77 -10.31 -4.19 -1.75
N LEU A 78 -10.05 -5.06 -0.78
CA LEU A 78 -8.70 -5.28 -0.23
C LEU A 78 -7.66 -5.64 -1.30
N ALA A 79 -8.03 -6.48 -2.28
CA ALA A 79 -7.15 -6.87 -3.38
C ALA A 79 -6.72 -5.70 -4.28
N ASN A 80 -7.43 -4.57 -4.24
CA ASN A 80 -7.10 -3.36 -5.01
C ASN A 80 -6.46 -2.27 -4.13
N THR A 81 -6.23 -2.56 -2.86
CA THR A 81 -5.72 -1.60 -1.88
C THR A 81 -4.20 -1.72 -1.79
N HIS A 82 -3.52 -0.60 -2.01
CA HIS A 82 -2.08 -0.46 -1.81
C HIS A 82 -1.69 -0.60 -0.33
N PRO A 83 -0.44 -0.96 -0.02
CA PRO A 83 0.60 -1.35 -0.99
C PRO A 83 0.39 -2.76 -1.58
N PHE A 84 0.97 -3.00 -2.74
CA PHE A 84 1.12 -4.34 -3.29
C PHE A 84 2.45 -4.94 -2.84
N THR A 85 2.44 -6.24 -2.53
CA THR A 85 3.60 -6.93 -1.97
C THR A 85 3.86 -8.23 -2.69
N ARG A 86 5.13 -8.54 -2.93
CA ARG A 86 5.58 -9.86 -3.35
C ARG A 86 6.99 -10.15 -2.89
N GLU A 87 7.39 -11.40 -2.92
CA GLU A 87 8.79 -11.78 -2.72
C GLU A 87 9.56 -11.65 -4.05
N MET A 88 10.72 -11.00 -4.03
CA MET A 88 11.70 -11.06 -5.10
C MET A 88 13.13 -11.11 -4.55
N TRP A 89 13.94 -12.00 -5.12
CA TRP A 89 15.34 -12.23 -4.73
C TRP A 89 15.54 -12.56 -3.23
N GLY A 90 14.64 -13.37 -2.68
CA GLY A 90 14.60 -13.76 -1.27
C GLY A 90 14.10 -12.66 -0.32
N ARG A 91 13.45 -11.60 -0.82
CA ARG A 91 13.05 -10.44 -0.01
C ARG A 91 11.65 -9.93 -0.34
N PRO A 92 10.88 -9.43 0.64
CA PRO A 92 9.60 -8.78 0.38
C PRO A 92 9.79 -7.39 -0.23
N TRP A 93 9.15 -7.16 -1.38
CA TRP A 93 9.10 -5.90 -2.08
C TRP A 93 7.70 -5.31 -1.98
N CYS A 94 7.66 -4.03 -1.63
CA CYS A 94 6.44 -3.26 -1.46
C CYS A 94 6.36 -2.18 -2.53
N TYR A 95 5.19 -2.03 -3.14
CA TYR A 95 4.93 -1.11 -4.22
C TYR A 95 3.66 -0.29 -3.97
N ALA A 96 3.76 1.01 -4.22
CA ALA A 96 2.65 1.95 -4.18
C ALA A 96 2.72 2.88 -5.38
N HIS A 97 1.60 3.05 -6.08
CA HIS A 97 1.50 3.90 -7.26
C HIS A 97 0.33 4.87 -7.11
N ASN A 98 0.61 6.15 -7.34
CA ASN A 98 -0.39 7.22 -7.35
C ASN A 98 -0.46 7.82 -8.75
N GLY A 99 -1.59 7.60 -9.43
CA GLY A 99 -1.80 7.99 -10.81
C GLY A 99 -2.73 7.01 -11.50
N GLN A 100 -2.88 7.17 -12.80
CA GLN A 100 -3.56 6.23 -13.66
C GLN A 100 -2.66 5.96 -14.86
N LEU A 101 -2.46 4.68 -15.18
CA LEU A 101 -1.71 4.25 -16.36
C LEU A 101 -2.68 4.05 -17.52
N SER A 102 -2.31 4.50 -18.72
CA SER A 102 -3.03 4.21 -19.95
C SER A 102 -2.37 3.06 -20.71
N GLY A 103 -3.18 2.17 -21.29
CA GLY A 103 -2.68 1.01 -22.05
C GLY A 103 -1.99 -0.05 -21.18
N TRP A 104 -2.23 -0.05 -19.87
CA TRP A 104 -1.62 -0.98 -18.92
C TRP A 104 -1.99 -2.43 -19.22
N GLU A 105 -3.14 -2.67 -19.85
CA GLU A 105 -3.61 -3.99 -20.26
C GLU A 105 -2.68 -4.66 -21.27
N SER A 106 -1.92 -3.86 -22.03
CA SER A 106 -0.92 -4.36 -23.00
C SER A 106 0.46 -4.63 -22.36
N LEU A 107 0.67 -4.23 -21.10
CA LEU A 107 1.89 -4.57 -20.39
C LEU A 107 1.96 -6.08 -20.23
N ALA A 108 3.07 -6.66 -20.69
CA ALA A 108 3.35 -8.07 -20.48
C ALA A 108 3.35 -8.36 -18.98
N LEU A 109 2.54 -9.33 -18.58
CA LEU A 109 2.64 -9.91 -17.25
C LEU A 109 3.82 -10.87 -17.27
N GLY A 110 4.72 -10.72 -16.30
CA GLY A 110 5.76 -11.73 -16.07
C GLY A 110 5.17 -12.96 -15.38
N ASN A 111 5.98 -13.63 -14.57
CA ASN A 111 5.58 -14.82 -13.80
C ASN A 111 4.55 -14.55 -12.68
N TYR A 112 4.04 -13.33 -12.56
CA TYR A 112 3.12 -12.92 -11.51
C TYR A 112 1.75 -12.58 -12.11
N THR A 113 0.69 -13.11 -11.50
CA THR A 113 -0.69 -12.81 -11.87
C THR A 113 -1.29 -11.84 -10.85
N PRO A 114 -1.82 -10.69 -11.28
CA PRO A 114 -2.58 -9.79 -10.41
C PRO A 114 -3.77 -10.51 -9.77
N VAL A 115 -4.03 -10.25 -8.49
CA VAL A 115 -5.21 -10.76 -7.78
C VAL A 115 -6.37 -9.76 -7.89
N GLY A 116 -6.02 -8.49 -7.77
CA GLY A 116 -6.90 -7.35 -8.00
C GLY A 116 -7.16 -7.09 -9.48
N ASN A 117 -7.66 -5.91 -9.78
CA ASN A 117 -7.96 -5.46 -11.13
C ASN A 117 -7.64 -3.97 -11.32
N THR A 118 -6.56 -3.53 -10.70
CA THR A 118 -6.03 -2.17 -10.86
C THR A 118 -4.88 -2.17 -11.86
N ASP A 119 -4.75 -1.05 -12.56
CA ASP A 119 -3.59 -0.72 -13.38
C ASP A 119 -2.28 -0.78 -12.58
N SER A 120 -2.30 -0.28 -11.34
CA SER A 120 -1.15 -0.34 -10.42
C SER A 120 -0.66 -1.77 -10.15
N GLU A 121 -1.55 -2.72 -9.90
CA GLU A 121 -1.14 -4.11 -9.62
C GLU A 121 -0.66 -4.80 -10.89
N HIS A 122 -1.33 -4.55 -12.02
CA HIS A 122 -0.93 -5.09 -13.30
C HIS A 122 0.47 -4.61 -13.70
N ALA A 123 0.75 -3.32 -13.53
CA ALA A 123 2.09 -2.78 -13.71
C ALA A 123 3.09 -3.44 -12.77
N PHE A 124 2.75 -3.58 -11.47
CA PHE A 124 3.60 -4.29 -10.50
C PHE A 124 3.94 -5.70 -10.96
N ALA A 125 2.96 -6.47 -11.43
CA ALA A 125 3.14 -7.81 -11.97
C ALA A 125 4.07 -7.86 -13.20
N GLY A 126 4.04 -6.83 -14.06
CA GLY A 126 4.86 -6.74 -15.28
C GLY A 126 6.30 -6.21 -15.11
N TYR A 127 6.62 -5.48 -14.03
CA TYR A 127 7.93 -4.79 -13.83
C TYR A 127 9.19 -5.69 -13.76
N TRP A 128 9.13 -6.97 -14.10
CA TRP A 128 10.18 -7.94 -13.80
C TRP A 128 10.78 -8.70 -14.99
N GLU A 129 10.31 -8.45 -16.21
CA GLU A 129 10.88 -9.07 -17.43
C GLU A 129 11.85 -8.16 -18.21
N SER A 130 12.18 -6.97 -17.71
CA SER A 130 13.13 -6.05 -18.36
C SER A 130 14.55 -6.17 -17.84
#